data_AF-A0A454CZA7-F1
#
_entry.id   AF-A0A454CZA7-F1
#
_cell.length_a   1.000
_cell.length_b   1.000
_cell.length_c   1.000
_cell.angle_alpha   90.00
_cell.angle_beta   90.00
_cell.angle_gamma   90.00
#
_symmetry.space_group_name_H-M   'P 1'
#
loop_
_entity.id
_entity.type
_entity.pdbx_description
1 polymer ?
#
loop_
_entity_poly.entity_id
_entity_poly.type
_entity_poly.pdbx_seq_one_letter_code
_entity_poly.pdbx_strand_id
1 'polypeptide(L)' 'YVFHQDYIFKKGTDTKLMKKLMLEHLNSRGAKYPAEHNVGHLYEAENSLQKFYHQLDPTNTFNPGIGKMDRYKRNCNCCA' A
#
# COMPACT_ATOMS: atom_id res chain seq x y z
N TYR A 1 20.76 3.39 1.01
CA TYR A 1 20.70 3.23 -0.46
C TYR A 1 19.27 2.94 -0.86
N VAL A 2 18.85 3.47 -2.02
CA VAL A 2 17.53 3.21 -2.60
C VAL A 2 17.75 2.47 -3.92
N PHE A 3 16.97 1.43 -4.18
CA PHE A 3 17.09 0.61 -5.39
C PHE A 3 15.73 0.43 -6.05
N HIS A 4 15.72 0.54 -7.38
CA HIS A 4 14.60 0.11 -8.21
C HIS A 4 14.85 -1.33 -8.66
N GLN A 5 13.88 -2.22 -8.41
CA GLN A 5 13.98 -3.62 -8.77
C GLN A 5 12.76 -4.00 -9.60
N ASP A 6 12.95 -4.06 -10.92
CA ASP A 6 11.92 -4.42 -11.88
C ASP A 6 12.10 -5.87 -12.32
N TYR A 7 11.03 -6.65 -12.26
CA TYR A 7 11.06 -8.10 -12.47
C TYR A 7 10.17 -8.47 -13.66
N ILE A 8 10.73 -9.22 -14.61
CA ILE A 8 9.99 -9.80 -15.74
C ILE A 8 9.71 -11.27 -15.43
N PHE A 9 8.44 -11.63 -15.34
CA PHE A 9 8.02 -13.01 -15.07
C PHE A 9 7.69 -13.78 -16.35
N LYS A 10 7.94 -15.09 -16.34
CA LYS A 10 7.48 -15.99 -17.41
C LYS A 10 5.95 -16.03 -17.46
N LYS A 11 5.39 -16.25 -18.65
CA LYS A 11 3.93 -16.40 -18.83
C LYS A 11 3.41 -17.55 -17.96
N GLY A 12 2.28 -17.32 -17.28
CA GLY A 12 1.67 -18.29 -16.36
C GLY A 12 2.17 -18.23 -14.91
N THR A 13 3.15 -17.36 -14.60
CA THR A 13 3.59 -17.16 -13.21
C THR A 13 2.49 -16.51 -12.38
N ASP A 14 2.24 -17.03 -11.18
CA ASP A 14 1.40 -16.34 -10.18
C ASP A 14 2.15 -15.14 -9.60
N THR A 15 1.92 -13.98 -10.19
CA THR A 15 2.57 -12.73 -9.79
C THR A 15 2.14 -12.24 -8.42
N LYS A 16 0.98 -12.64 -7.91
CA LYS A 16 0.52 -12.28 -6.57
C LYS A 16 1.30 -13.07 -5.52
N LEU A 17 1.44 -14.38 -5.72
CA LEU A 17 2.27 -15.23 -4.87
C LEU A 17 3.74 -14.79 -4.91
N MET A 18 4.28 -14.54 -6.10
CA MET A 18 5.67 -14.08 -6.24
C MET A 18 5.90 -12.75 -5.50
N LYS A 19 5.00 -11.76 -5.65
CA LYS A 19 5.09 -10.51 -4.90
C LYS A 19 5.12 -10.76 -3.40
N LYS A 20 4.24 -11.63 -2.87
CA LYS A 20 4.21 -11.96 -1.43
C LYS A 20 5.57 -12.51 -0.97
N LEU A 21 6.12 -13.50 -1.65
CA LEU A 21 7.41 -14.11 -1.31
C LEU A 21 8.57 -13.12 -1.36
N MET A 22 8.58 -12.22 -2.35
CA MET A 22 9.60 -11.19 -2.48
C MET A 22 9.55 -10.18 -1.33
N LEU A 23 8.35 -9.76 -0.94
CA LEU A 23 8.15 -8.85 0.18
C LEU A 23 8.56 -9.51 1.51
N GLU A 24 8.23 -10.78 1.72
CA GLU A 24 8.70 -11.55 2.88
C GLU A 24 10.24 -11.62 2.96
N HIS A 25 10.91 -11.80 1.82
CA HIS A 25 12.38 -11.78 1.76
C HIS A 25 12.96 -10.39 2.05
N LEU A 26 12.33 -9.31 1.58
CA LEU A 26 12.77 -7.95 1.90
C LEU A 26 12.57 -7.63 3.39
N ASN A 27 11.44 -8.05 3.96
CA ASN A 27 11.15 -7.93 5.39
C ASN A 27 12.19 -8.65 6.26
N SER A 28 12.59 -9.87 5.91
CA SER A 28 13.60 -10.62 6.68
C SER A 28 14.98 -9.96 6.67
N ARG A 29 15.24 -9.10 5.68
CA ARG A 29 16.44 -8.28 5.57
C ARG A 29 16.31 -6.90 6.23
N GLY A 30 15.16 -6.59 6.83
CA GLY A 30 14.86 -5.28 7.41
C GLY A 30 14.73 -4.16 6.36
N ALA A 31 14.52 -4.51 5.09
CA ALA A 31 14.34 -3.52 4.04
C ALA A 31 12.96 -2.87 4.17
N LYS A 32 12.89 -1.56 3.95
CA LYS A 32 11.63 -0.82 3.87
C LYS A 32 11.22 -0.61 2.43
N TYR A 33 9.92 -0.72 2.18
CA TYR A 33 9.30 -0.41 0.90
C TYR A 33 7.87 0.07 1.13
N PRO A 34 7.36 0.95 0.26
CA PRO A 34 8.08 1.65 -0.81
C PRO A 34 9.01 2.74 -0.26
N ALA A 35 10.22 2.83 -0.82
CA ALA A 35 11.25 3.75 -0.31
C ALA A 35 11.04 5.20 -0.77
N GLU A 36 10.57 5.41 -2.00
CA GLU A 36 10.34 6.75 -2.58
C GLU A 36 9.02 6.90 -3.34
N HIS A 37 8.49 5.81 -3.91
CA HIS A 37 7.28 5.85 -4.74
C HIS A 37 5.95 6.04 -3.98
N ASN A 38 6.00 6.18 -2.65
CA ASN A 38 4.83 6.17 -1.78
C ASN A 38 4.00 4.86 -1.93
N VAL A 39 2.99 4.66 -1.08
CA VAL A 39 2.28 3.37 -0.98
C VAL A 39 1.33 3.10 -2.14
N GLY A 40 0.80 4.16 -2.76
CA GLY A 40 -0.24 4.07 -3.80
C GLY A 40 -1.38 3.16 -3.34
N HIS A 41 -1.91 2.32 -4.22
CA HIS A 41 -2.84 1.23 -3.84
C HIS A 41 -2.17 -0.16 -3.84
N LEU A 42 -0.84 -0.19 -4.02
CA LEU A 42 -0.08 -1.42 -4.23
C LEU A 42 0.54 -1.96 -2.95
N TYR A 43 0.83 -1.08 -2.00
CA TYR A 43 1.44 -1.40 -0.73
C TYR A 43 0.51 -1.03 0.41
N GLU A 44 0.65 -1.77 1.50
CA GLU A 44 -0.02 -1.44 2.75
C GLU A 44 0.69 -0.24 3.39
N ALA A 45 -0.08 0.75 3.83
CA ALA A 45 0.47 1.88 4.57
C ALA A 45 0.88 1.47 5.98
N GLU A 46 2.01 1.95 6.47
CA GLU A 46 2.37 1.80 7.88
C GLU A 46 1.37 2.54 8.79
N ASN A 47 1.21 2.08 10.03
CA ASN A 47 0.26 2.65 11.00
C ASN A 47 0.40 4.17 11.20
N SER A 48 1.62 4.70 11.18
CA SER A 48 1.89 6.14 11.27
C SER A 48 1.30 6.90 10.07
N LEU A 49 1.48 6.35 8.87
CA LEU A 49 1.00 6.93 7.63
C LEU A 49 -0.53 6.82 7.52
N GLN A 50 -1.12 5.71 7.95
CA GLN A 50 -2.58 5.57 8.05
C GLN A 50 -3.19 6.62 8.98
N LYS A 51 -2.60 6.82 10.17
CA LYS A 51 -3.04 7.86 11.13
C LYS A 51 -2.92 9.25 10.53
N PHE A 52 -1.82 9.53 9.84
CA PHE A 52 -1.63 10.79 9.15
C PHE A 52 -2.70 11.04 8.07
N TYR A 53 -2.99 10.05 7.22
CA TYR A 53 -4.06 10.16 6.22
C TYR A 53 -5.43 10.37 6.84
N HIS A 54 -5.74 9.67 7.94
CA HIS A 54 -6.99 9.87 8.69
C HIS A 54 -7.11 11.27 9.28
N GLN A 55 -6.03 11.83 9.81
CA GLN A 55 -6.01 13.18 10.36
C GLN A 55 -6.22 14.24 9.27
N LEU A 56 -5.61 14.04 8.10
CA LEU A 56 -5.69 14.96 6.97
C LEU A 56 -7.06 14.90 6.26
N ASP A 57 -7.60 13.70 6.05
CA ASP A 57 -8.91 13.48 5.44
C ASP A 57 -9.78 12.54 6.29
N PRO A 58 -10.43 13.09 7.32
CA PRO A 58 -11.31 12.32 8.19
C PRO A 58 -12.47 11.66 7.43
N THR A 59 -12.91 12.26 6.32
CA THR A 59 -14.07 11.80 5.53
C THR A 59 -13.73 10.79 4.45
N ASN A 60 -12.44 10.51 4.19
CA ASN A 60 -11.99 9.64 3.11
C ASN A 60 -12.55 10.05 1.72
N THR A 61 -12.52 11.34 1.41
CA THR A 61 -12.99 11.92 0.15
C THR A 61 -11.85 12.07 -0.87
N PHE A 62 -10.63 12.37 -0.42
CA PHE A 62 -9.48 12.64 -1.27
C PHE A 62 -8.60 11.39 -1.42
N ASN A 63 -8.65 10.80 -2.61
CA ASN A 63 -7.91 9.59 -2.99
C ASN A 63 -8.17 8.36 -2.08
N PRO A 64 -9.44 7.94 -1.93
CA PRO A 64 -9.81 6.85 -1.03
C PRO A 64 -9.16 5.52 -1.42
N GLY A 65 -8.79 4.74 -0.41
CA GLY A 65 -8.17 3.43 -0.57
C GLY A 65 -6.64 3.44 -0.77
N ILE A 66 -5.99 4.60 -0.68
CA ILE A 66 -4.53 4.68 -0.65
C ILE A 66 -3.97 3.86 0.52
N GLY A 67 -2.82 3.22 0.33
CA GLY A 67 -2.21 2.36 1.35
C GLY A 67 -2.97 1.06 1.60
N LYS A 68 -3.79 0.60 0.64
CA LYS A 68 -4.76 -0.50 0.82
C LYS A 68 -5.78 -0.26 1.94
N MET A 69 -6.04 1.00 2.29
CA MET A 69 -7.09 1.35 3.24
C MET A 69 -8.49 1.25 2.63
N ASP A 70 -9.52 1.58 3.41
CA ASP A 70 -10.91 1.60 2.95
C ASP A 70 -11.12 2.61 1.79
N ARG A 71 -11.99 2.27 0.86
CA ARG A 71 -12.41 3.11 -0.28
C ARG A 71 -13.71 3.88 -0.04
N TYR A 72 -14.45 3.57 1.02
CA TYR A 72 -15.74 4.17 1.31
C TYR A 72 -15.59 5.51 2.01
N LYS A 73 -16.46 6.46 1.63
CA LYS A 73 -16.58 7.75 2.29
C LYS A 73 -17.07 7.54 3.73
N ARG A 74 -16.47 8.24 4.68
CA ARG A 74 -16.86 8.23 6.09
C ARG A 74 -17.82 9.40 6.37
N ASN A 75 -18.65 9.24 7.39
CA ASN A 75 -19.61 10.26 7.83
C ASN A 75 -20.58 10.70 6.71
N CYS A 76 -20.94 9.79 5.80
CA CYS A 76 -22.01 10.07 4.84
C CYS A 76 -23.37 10.00 5.56
N ASN A 77 -24.33 10.82 5.13
CA ASN A 77 -25.73 10.70 5.54
C ASN A 77 -26.39 9.40 5.03
N CYS A 78 -25.65 8.55 4.33
CA CYS A 78 -26.12 7.31 3.72
C CYS A 78 -26.01 6.06 4.63
N CYS A 79 -25.36 6.20 5.78
CA CYS A 79 -25.19 5.13 6.77
C CYS A 79 -25.82 5.47 8.14
N ALA A 80 -26.72 6.46 8.18
CA ALA A 80 -27.55 6.78 9.35
C ALA A 80 -28.80 5.90 9.39
#